data_AF-A0A2D7M3H6-F1
#
_entry.id   AF-A0A2D7M3H6-F1
#
_cell.length_a   1.000
_cell.length_b   1.000
_cell.length_c   1.000
_cell.angle_alpha   90.00
_cell.angle_beta   90.00
_cell.angle_gamma   90.00
#
_symmetry.space_group_name_H-M   'P 1'
#
loop_
_entity.id
_entity.type
_entity.pdbx_description
1 polymer ?
#
loop_
_entity_poly.entity_id
_entity_poly.type
_entity_poly.pdbx_seq_one_letter_code
_entity_poly.pdbx_strand_id
1 'polypeptide(L)'
;MSSVAGLGTYGDEEDSRGNCFSKEAIPEGVLNWVRYNSVLSIAWDECESRGKSFESILQLDARIVEYEPSEIILRKGDFGGSVLIPLEGSVRVNLEEAGEKYFARKKISRKRSWLSALSQLFRNSRHVEQLDTDSGGGYSTKLSIPRLEVDLKTYIEENLTRRIGLGEIFGEIAALRRSPRTASIFAETSSKLLEIRWQGVREILKNSKEFSHYLEDLIGDRRHQIFTGIRLLNEIPESVQRTLSAKSIFERWGSEHWNRNFRKILNSQSSMIDRESMILQQDQHLDGLYVLLSGFARVTHKEGNEEKTVGYLRPGDVYGVEELMKLTNSGKAMSALRTIRAVGAIDLVVIPTNEFIEHVLPELKENKISQVQSEKSLISTELLDFFLNRRIVNGNQTMVIDLNRCTDCDDCVKACAVTHDGNPRFIREGYRHAKLLVANACMHCIDPVCLVGCPTGAIHREPTTGSVVITRNECIGCASCVESCPYDNIRTVEVHDAKGEPVIDIETGKPVLKATKCDLCIDQPSGPACVNACPHDALHRVNFSDVAGVSKVVEGITG
;
A
#
# COMPACT_ATOMS: atom_id res chain seq x y z
N MET A 1 31.39 -0.65 -0.21
CA MET A 1 31.32 0.05 1.09
C MET A 1 30.14 1.01 1.03
N SER A 2 28.94 0.51 1.28
CA SER A 2 27.72 1.33 1.35
C SER A 2 27.14 1.05 2.73
N SER A 3 27.41 1.96 3.66
CA SER A 3 26.99 1.86 5.05
C SER A 3 25.52 2.23 5.16
N VAL A 4 24.72 1.36 5.76
CA VAL A 4 23.41 1.68 6.33
C VAL A 4 23.63 2.69 7.47
N ALA A 5 23.86 3.95 7.10
CA ALA A 5 24.10 5.06 8.01
C ALA A 5 23.10 6.14 7.63
N GLY A 6 21.88 6.00 8.15
CA GLY A 6 20.78 6.93 7.89
C GLY A 6 19.56 6.70 8.77
N LEU A 7 19.73 6.12 9.97
CA LEU A 7 18.67 6.08 10.98
C LEU A 7 18.95 7.19 12.01
N GLY A 8 18.54 8.42 11.67
CA GLY A 8 18.57 9.54 12.59
C GLY A 8 17.72 9.27 13.82
N THR A 9 18.28 9.52 14.99
CA THR A 9 17.64 9.44 16.30
C THR A 9 16.52 10.48 16.40
N TYR A 10 15.28 10.04 16.53
CA TYR A 10 14.15 10.88 16.90
C TYR A 10 13.39 10.23 18.06
N GLY A 11 13.13 11.08 19.06
CA GLY A 11 12.89 10.72 20.45
C GLY A 11 11.68 9.84 20.74
N ASP A 12 11.81 9.20 21.91
CA ASP A 12 10.84 8.38 22.59
C ASP A 12 9.58 9.21 22.94
N GLU A 13 8.54 9.09 22.11
CA GLU A 13 7.16 9.35 22.57
C GLU A 13 6.45 8.00 22.62
N GLU A 14 6.16 7.56 23.86
CA GLU A 14 5.41 6.36 24.21
C GLU A 14 4.18 6.18 23.32
N ASP A 15 4.10 5.02 22.66
CA ASP A 15 2.97 4.62 21.83
C ASP A 15 1.78 4.23 22.74
N SER A 16 1.13 5.24 23.33
CA SER A 16 -0.10 5.12 24.14
C SER A 16 -1.35 4.80 23.30
N ARG A 17 -1.19 4.18 22.12
CA ARG A 17 -2.25 4.00 21.11
C ARG A 17 -2.70 2.55 21.04
N GLY A 18 -4.00 2.32 21.29
CA GLY A 18 -4.64 1.04 21.53
C GLY A 18 -4.14 -0.11 20.64
N ASN A 19 -3.44 -1.06 21.26
CA ASN A 19 -2.85 -2.18 20.55
C ASN A 19 -3.94 -3.21 20.19
N CYS A 20 -4.55 -3.06 19.02
CA CYS A 20 -5.44 -4.09 18.45
C CYS A 20 -4.69 -5.36 18.01
N PHE A 21 -3.36 -5.40 18.14
CA PHE A 21 -2.51 -6.47 17.65
C PHE A 21 -2.14 -7.49 18.74
N SER A 22 -1.73 -7.06 19.95
CA SER A 22 -1.53 -7.95 21.09
C SER A 22 -2.58 -7.71 22.18
N LYS A 23 -3.57 -8.60 22.24
CA LYS A 23 -4.48 -8.71 23.40
C LYS A 23 -4.05 -9.81 24.36
N GLU A 24 -3.32 -10.81 23.86
CA GLU A 24 -2.88 -11.99 24.62
C GLU A 24 -1.35 -12.00 24.73
N ALA A 25 -0.84 -12.28 25.93
CA ALA A 25 0.59 -12.41 26.17
C ALA A 25 1.14 -13.68 25.51
N ILE A 26 2.32 -13.58 24.92
CA ILE A 26 3.03 -14.72 24.34
C ILE A 26 3.52 -15.62 25.49
N PRO A 27 3.18 -16.93 25.50
CA PRO A 27 3.61 -17.83 26.56
C PRO A 27 5.14 -17.97 26.63
N GLU A 28 5.68 -18.13 27.83
CA GLU A 28 7.12 -18.29 28.08
C GLU A 28 7.72 -19.48 27.30
N GLY A 29 6.98 -20.57 27.16
CA GLY A 29 7.41 -21.72 26.34
C GLY A 29 7.63 -21.36 24.87
N VAL A 30 6.82 -20.46 24.31
CA VAL A 30 6.97 -19.98 22.93
C VAL A 30 8.16 -19.03 22.82
N LEU A 31 8.35 -18.13 23.79
CA LEU A 31 9.53 -17.24 23.84
C LEU A 31 10.83 -18.06 23.86
N ASN A 32 10.90 -19.07 24.72
CA ASN A 32 12.04 -19.99 24.78
C ASN A 32 12.23 -20.75 23.47
N TRP A 33 11.14 -21.22 22.85
CA TRP A 33 11.25 -21.90 21.56
C TRP A 33 11.82 -20.98 20.48
N VAL A 34 11.30 -19.74 20.37
CA VAL A 34 11.76 -18.73 19.40
C VAL A 34 13.24 -18.40 19.61
N ARG A 35 13.67 -18.27 20.87
CA ARG A 35 15.06 -17.99 21.23
C ARG A 35 16.04 -19.04 20.71
N TYR A 36 15.67 -20.32 20.65
CA TYR A 36 16.60 -21.40 20.32
C TYR A 36 16.36 -22.08 18.98
N ASN A 37 15.15 -21.96 18.41
CA ASN A 37 14.72 -22.74 17.24
C ASN A 37 14.29 -21.87 16.05
N SER A 38 14.45 -20.55 16.15
CA SER A 38 14.13 -19.63 15.06
C SER A 38 15.33 -18.77 14.66
N VAL A 39 15.23 -18.14 13.50
CA VAL A 39 16.24 -17.18 13.01
C VAL A 39 16.36 -15.93 13.89
N LEU A 40 15.39 -15.68 14.79
CA LEU A 40 15.47 -14.59 15.77
C LEU A 40 16.48 -14.87 16.89
N SER A 41 16.94 -16.12 17.03
CA SER A 41 18.05 -16.47 17.92
C SER A 41 19.30 -15.62 17.67
N ILE A 42 19.56 -15.27 16.40
CA ILE A 42 20.68 -14.41 15.96
C ILE A 42 20.58 -13.02 16.61
N ALA A 43 19.37 -12.50 16.79
CA ALA A 43 19.13 -11.17 17.32
C ALA A 43 19.02 -11.12 18.85
N TRP A 44 18.71 -12.25 19.48
CA TRP A 44 18.25 -12.30 20.87
C TRP A 44 19.31 -11.76 21.84
N ASP A 45 20.50 -12.35 21.82
CA ASP A 45 21.56 -12.00 22.77
C ASP A 45 22.15 -10.59 22.47
N GLU A 46 22.20 -10.17 21.20
CA GLU A 46 22.67 -8.82 20.83
C GLU A 46 21.70 -7.74 21.35
N CYS A 47 20.39 -7.95 21.25
CA CYS A 47 19.39 -7.02 21.77
C CYS A 47 19.47 -6.89 23.30
N GLU A 48 19.54 -8.02 24.00
CA GLU A 48 19.67 -8.06 25.47
C GLU A 48 20.95 -7.35 25.93
N SER A 49 22.08 -7.56 25.23
CA SER A 49 23.35 -6.89 25.53
C SER A 49 23.29 -5.36 25.41
N ARG A 50 22.37 -4.84 24.61
CA ARG A 50 22.14 -3.39 24.40
C ARG A 50 21.06 -2.82 25.33
N GLY A 51 20.59 -3.60 26.31
CA GLY A 51 19.61 -3.16 27.29
C GLY A 51 18.18 -3.08 26.75
N LYS A 52 17.89 -3.76 25.62
CA LYS A 52 16.54 -3.89 25.08
C LYS A 52 16.07 -5.33 25.24
N SER A 53 15.10 -5.53 26.12
CA SER A 53 14.50 -6.85 26.33
C SER A 53 13.81 -7.33 25.07
N PHE A 54 14.31 -8.42 24.48
CA PHE A 54 13.75 -9.01 23.26
C PHE A 54 12.34 -9.55 23.51
N GLU A 55 12.14 -10.15 24.69
CA GLU A 55 10.84 -10.59 25.18
C GLU A 55 9.83 -9.45 25.20
N SER A 56 10.24 -8.28 25.72
CA SER A 56 9.38 -7.09 25.76
C SER A 56 8.98 -6.63 24.36
N ILE A 57 9.89 -6.70 23.38
CA ILE A 57 9.57 -6.39 21.98
C ILE A 57 8.49 -7.34 21.47
N LEU A 58 8.65 -8.66 21.67
CA LEU A 58 7.67 -9.64 21.20
C LEU A 58 6.31 -9.50 21.90
N GLN A 59 6.28 -9.25 23.21
CA GLN A 59 5.02 -9.07 23.94
C GLN A 59 4.22 -7.84 23.45
N LEU A 60 4.92 -6.78 23.02
CA LEU A 60 4.29 -5.55 22.53
C LEU A 60 3.90 -5.63 21.06
N ASP A 61 4.75 -6.23 20.22
CA ASP A 61 4.66 -6.12 18.76
C ASP A 61 4.41 -7.44 18.03
N ALA A 62 4.23 -8.54 18.75
CA ALA A 62 3.94 -9.84 18.17
C ALA A 62 2.67 -10.49 18.74
N ARG A 63 2.13 -11.45 18.00
CA ARG A 63 0.99 -12.28 18.40
C ARG A 63 1.12 -13.67 17.81
N ILE A 64 0.43 -14.63 18.43
CA ILE A 64 0.28 -15.97 17.88
C ILE A 64 -1.00 -16.02 17.06
N VAL A 65 -0.92 -16.58 15.86
CA VAL A 65 -2.07 -16.83 15.00
C VAL A 65 -2.09 -18.31 14.65
N GLU A 66 -3.22 -18.95 14.90
CA GLU A 66 -3.47 -20.34 14.54
C GLU A 66 -4.19 -20.40 13.20
N TYR A 67 -3.75 -21.33 12.35
CA TYR A 67 -4.30 -21.57 11.02
C TYR A 67 -4.71 -23.03 10.91
N GLU A 68 -5.89 -23.27 10.35
CA GLU A 68 -6.37 -24.58 9.98
C GLU A 68 -5.88 -25.00 8.58
N PRO A 69 -5.85 -26.30 8.26
CA PRO A 69 -5.47 -26.76 6.92
C PRO A 69 -6.29 -26.07 5.83
N SER A 70 -5.60 -25.68 4.75
CA SER A 70 -6.15 -24.93 3.60
C SER A 70 -6.43 -23.44 3.86
N GLU A 71 -6.16 -22.92 5.06
CA GLU A 71 -6.24 -21.48 5.31
C GLU A 71 -5.12 -20.71 4.64
N ILE A 72 -5.47 -19.56 4.07
CA ILE A 72 -4.56 -18.68 3.36
C ILE A 72 -3.93 -17.72 4.37
N ILE A 73 -2.62 -17.79 4.49
CA ILE A 73 -1.82 -17.00 5.42
C ILE A 73 -1.45 -15.65 4.78
N LEU A 74 -0.84 -15.69 3.59
CA LEU A 74 -0.52 -14.50 2.78
C LEU A 74 -1.05 -14.68 1.36
N ARG A 75 -1.39 -13.58 0.70
CA ARG A 75 -1.76 -13.57 -0.71
C ARG A 75 -0.81 -12.69 -1.50
N LYS A 76 -0.39 -13.16 -2.67
CA LYS A 76 0.32 -12.33 -3.65
C LYS A 76 -0.48 -11.08 -3.96
N GLY A 77 0.19 -9.92 -3.99
CA GLY A 77 -0.42 -8.63 -4.30
C GLY A 77 -1.09 -7.90 -3.13
N ASP A 78 -1.44 -8.60 -2.03
CA ASP A 78 -1.86 -7.93 -0.79
C ASP A 78 -0.65 -7.18 -0.19
N PHE A 79 -0.87 -6.11 0.57
CA PHE A 79 0.19 -5.49 1.36
C PHE A 79 0.12 -6.05 2.78
N GLY A 80 1.26 -6.12 3.45
CA GLY A 80 1.29 -6.48 4.86
C GLY A 80 2.46 -5.84 5.57
N GLY A 81 2.21 -5.34 6.77
CA GLY A 81 3.21 -4.73 7.64
C GLY A 81 3.80 -5.69 8.66
N SER A 82 3.70 -7.00 8.45
CA SER A 82 4.16 -8.01 9.41
C SER A 82 5.06 -9.07 8.77
N VAL A 83 5.96 -9.59 9.58
CA VAL A 83 6.76 -10.78 9.32
C VAL A 83 6.13 -11.97 10.05
N LEU A 84 6.19 -13.15 9.46
CA LEU A 84 5.65 -14.38 10.04
C LEU A 84 6.74 -15.44 10.19
N ILE A 85 6.61 -16.23 11.27
CA ILE A 85 7.50 -17.34 11.61
C ILE A 85 6.65 -18.56 11.97
N PRO A 86 6.75 -19.69 11.25
CA PRO A 86 6.10 -20.93 11.65
C PRO A 86 6.72 -21.49 12.94
N LEU A 87 5.89 -21.66 13.97
CA LEU A 87 6.26 -22.30 15.24
C LEU A 87 5.95 -23.80 15.19
N GLU A 88 4.79 -24.16 14.64
CA GLU A 88 4.28 -25.53 14.56
C GLU A 88 3.55 -25.79 13.24
N GLY A 89 3.51 -27.06 12.82
CA GLY A 89 2.81 -27.52 11.62
C GLY A 89 3.62 -27.35 10.33
N SER A 90 2.93 -27.34 9.18
CA SER A 90 3.53 -27.18 7.85
C SER A 90 2.85 -26.07 7.07
N VAL A 91 3.67 -25.18 6.52
CA VAL A 91 3.23 -24.03 5.70
C VAL A 91 3.90 -24.13 4.34
N ARG A 92 3.16 -23.79 3.27
CA ARG A 92 3.67 -23.82 1.89
C ARG A 92 3.54 -22.49 1.19
N VAL A 93 4.55 -22.16 0.39
CA VAL A 93 4.54 -21.07 -0.57
C VAL A 93 4.21 -21.60 -1.97
N ASN A 94 3.34 -20.88 -2.67
CA ASN A 94 3.09 -21.07 -4.10
C ASN A 94 4.21 -20.40 -4.92
N LEU A 95 4.80 -21.14 -5.87
CA LEU A 95 5.88 -20.63 -6.72
C LEU A 95 5.47 -20.45 -8.18
N GLU A 96 4.23 -20.80 -8.53
CA GLU A 96 3.75 -20.80 -9.91
C GLU A 96 2.60 -19.82 -10.13
N GLU A 97 2.71 -19.00 -11.18
CA GLU A 97 1.71 -17.97 -11.49
C GLU A 97 0.31 -18.55 -11.78
N ALA A 98 0.26 -19.72 -12.42
CA ALA A 98 -0.99 -20.39 -12.73
C ALA A 98 -1.78 -20.80 -11.47
N GLY A 99 -1.09 -21.05 -10.35
CA GLY A 99 -1.68 -21.38 -9.05
C GLY A 99 -2.30 -20.19 -8.33
N GLU A 100 -1.86 -18.96 -8.65
CA GLU A 100 -2.33 -17.74 -7.97
C GLU A 100 -3.84 -17.50 -8.14
N LYS A 101 -4.45 -18.06 -9.20
CA LYS A 101 -5.90 -17.98 -9.45
C LYS A 101 -6.74 -18.55 -8.30
N TYR A 102 -6.21 -19.49 -7.52
CA TYR A 102 -6.92 -20.15 -6.43
C TYR A 102 -6.88 -19.36 -5.13
N PHE A 103 -5.92 -18.43 -4.97
CA PHE A 103 -5.84 -17.52 -3.83
C PHE A 103 -6.61 -16.22 -4.06
N ALA A 104 -7.07 -16.00 -5.30
CA ALA A 104 -7.80 -14.80 -5.68
C ALA A 104 -9.02 -14.60 -4.78
N ARG A 105 -9.18 -13.37 -4.29
CA ARG A 105 -10.39 -13.01 -3.53
C ARG A 105 -11.61 -13.17 -4.43
N LYS A 106 -12.70 -13.71 -3.87
CA LYS A 106 -14.00 -13.69 -4.55
C LYS A 106 -14.29 -12.24 -4.95
N LYS A 107 -14.66 -12.04 -6.22
CA LYS A 107 -15.05 -10.71 -6.69
C LYS A 107 -16.15 -10.18 -5.79
N ILE A 108 -15.90 -9.04 -5.14
CA ILE A 108 -16.81 -8.44 -4.13
C ILE A 108 -18.21 -8.22 -4.68
N SER A 109 -18.39 -8.11 -6.00
CA SER A 109 -19.68 -8.40 -6.62
C SER A 109 -19.55 -8.67 -8.12
N ARG A 110 -20.47 -9.48 -8.64
CA ARG A 110 -20.89 -9.37 -10.04
C ARG A 110 -21.70 -8.07 -10.11
N LYS A 111 -21.35 -7.12 -10.99
CA LYS A 111 -22.10 -5.86 -11.15
C LYS A 111 -23.60 -6.13 -11.08
N ARG A 112 -24.32 -5.36 -10.26
CA ARG A 112 -25.78 -5.48 -10.15
C ARG A 112 -26.39 -5.30 -11.54
N SER A 113 -27.45 -6.04 -11.82
CA SER A 113 -28.25 -5.76 -13.01
C SER A 113 -28.88 -4.38 -12.87
N TRP A 114 -29.15 -3.72 -14.00
CA TRP A 114 -29.85 -2.43 -14.01
C TRP A 114 -31.18 -2.46 -13.23
N LEU A 115 -31.93 -3.58 -13.33
CA LEU A 115 -33.16 -3.79 -12.58
C LEU A 115 -32.93 -3.86 -11.06
N SER A 116 -31.87 -4.55 -10.63
CA SER A 116 -31.50 -4.64 -9.21
C SER A 116 -31.05 -3.29 -8.66
N ALA A 117 -30.20 -2.58 -9.38
CA ALA A 117 -29.75 -1.23 -9.03
C ALA A 117 -30.93 -0.24 -8.93
N LEU A 118 -31.89 -0.30 -9.86
CA LEU A 118 -33.10 0.53 -9.80
C LEU A 118 -33.99 0.17 -8.61
N SER A 119 -34.15 -1.13 -8.32
CA SER A 119 -34.97 -1.59 -7.19
C SER A 119 -34.44 -1.12 -5.83
N GLN A 120 -33.12 -0.87 -5.73
CA GLN A 120 -32.48 -0.35 -4.51
C GLN A 120 -33.03 1.03 -4.11
N LEU A 121 -33.33 1.90 -5.09
CA LEU A 121 -33.91 3.23 -4.81
C LEU A 121 -35.22 3.14 -4.02
N PHE A 122 -35.95 2.02 -4.14
CA PHE A 122 -37.22 1.77 -3.47
C PHE A 122 -37.12 0.83 -2.28
N ARG A 123 -36.00 0.09 -2.15
CA ARG A 123 -35.79 -0.96 -1.14
C ARG A 123 -34.73 -0.62 -0.09
N ASN A 124 -34.15 0.57 -0.19
CA ASN A 124 -33.10 0.97 0.72
C ASN A 124 -33.55 0.89 2.18
N SER A 125 -32.72 0.28 3.02
CA SER A 125 -32.98 0.21 4.46
C SER A 125 -33.09 1.61 5.03
N ARG A 126 -33.92 1.78 6.06
CA ARG A 126 -33.96 3.03 6.84
C ARG A 126 -32.75 3.18 7.78
N HIS A 127 -31.94 2.12 7.90
CA HIS A 127 -30.86 2.00 8.88
C HIS A 127 -29.50 1.85 8.22
N VAL A 128 -28.50 2.50 8.83
CA VAL A 128 -27.13 2.62 8.34
C VAL A 128 -26.39 1.29 8.41
N GLU A 129 -25.91 0.81 7.25
CA GLU A 129 -24.99 -0.33 7.12
C GLU A 129 -25.46 -1.61 7.85
N GLN A 130 -26.50 -2.25 7.32
CA GLN A 130 -27.01 -3.52 7.85
C GLN A 130 -26.07 -4.71 7.54
N LEU A 131 -26.00 -5.66 8.47
CA LEU A 131 -25.47 -7.00 8.24
C LEU A 131 -26.62 -7.98 7.98
N ASP A 132 -26.47 -8.81 6.96
CA ASP A 132 -27.26 -10.03 6.79
C ASP A 132 -26.82 -11.07 7.83
N THR A 133 -27.18 -10.87 9.08
CA THR A 133 -27.05 -11.90 10.13
C THR A 133 -28.40 -12.57 10.34
N ASP A 134 -28.58 -13.77 9.80
CA ASP A 134 -29.76 -14.62 9.97
C ASP A 134 -29.93 -15.17 11.40
N SER A 135 -29.20 -14.66 12.40
CA SER A 135 -29.22 -15.22 13.75
C SER A 135 -29.07 -14.13 14.81
N GLY A 136 -30.04 -14.05 15.72
CA GLY A 136 -29.97 -13.28 16.96
C GLY A 136 -28.97 -13.86 17.99
N GLY A 137 -27.84 -14.38 17.51
CA GLY A 137 -26.70 -14.78 18.32
C GLY A 137 -25.62 -13.70 18.19
N GLY A 138 -25.00 -13.31 19.31
CA GLY A 138 -24.03 -12.21 19.33
C GLY A 138 -22.88 -12.41 18.33
N TYR A 139 -22.34 -11.30 17.84
CA TYR A 139 -21.29 -11.29 16.83
C TYR A 139 -19.94 -11.56 17.49
N SER A 140 -19.29 -12.67 17.12
CA SER A 140 -17.90 -12.93 17.53
C SER A 140 -16.96 -12.16 16.60
N THR A 141 -16.05 -11.36 17.17
CA THR A 141 -15.00 -10.64 16.44
C THR A 141 -13.81 -11.53 16.04
N LYS A 142 -13.91 -12.86 16.23
CA LYS A 142 -12.87 -13.80 15.81
C LYS A 142 -12.60 -13.68 14.32
N LEU A 143 -11.30 -13.66 13.99
CA LEU A 143 -10.78 -13.48 12.64
C LEU A 143 -11.31 -14.59 11.72
N SER A 144 -12.16 -14.25 10.75
CA SER A 144 -12.54 -15.21 9.71
C SER A 144 -11.38 -15.34 8.72
N ILE A 145 -10.55 -16.37 8.88
CA ILE A 145 -9.41 -16.61 8.00
C ILE A 145 -9.92 -17.28 6.71
N PRO A 146 -9.59 -16.73 5.53
CA PRO A 146 -10.06 -17.29 4.28
C PRO A 146 -9.36 -18.62 3.95
N ARG A 147 -10.07 -19.49 3.23
CA ARG A 147 -9.62 -20.83 2.85
C ARG A 147 -9.52 -20.98 1.33
N LEU A 148 -8.61 -21.84 0.89
CA LEU A 148 -8.57 -22.35 -0.49
C LEU A 148 -9.86 -23.14 -0.77
N GLU A 149 -10.57 -22.78 -1.83
CA GLU A 149 -11.78 -23.47 -2.27
C GLU A 149 -11.48 -24.65 -3.21
N VAL A 150 -10.43 -25.40 -2.90
CA VAL A 150 -9.95 -26.55 -3.68
C VAL A 150 -9.47 -27.61 -2.70
N ASP A 151 -9.54 -28.88 -3.09
CA ASP A 151 -8.88 -29.93 -2.34
C ASP A 151 -7.37 -29.66 -2.27
N LEU A 152 -6.85 -29.63 -1.04
CA LEU A 152 -5.48 -29.24 -0.75
C LEU A 152 -4.46 -30.22 -1.35
N LYS A 153 -4.78 -31.52 -1.41
CA LYS A 153 -3.86 -32.53 -1.96
C LYS A 153 -3.76 -32.36 -3.47
N THR A 154 -4.90 -32.23 -4.14
CA THR A 154 -4.95 -31.93 -5.58
C THR A 154 -4.19 -30.66 -5.91
N TYR A 155 -4.38 -29.58 -5.15
CA TYR A 155 -3.66 -28.32 -5.36
C TYR A 155 -2.13 -28.51 -5.28
N ILE A 156 -1.65 -29.23 -4.27
CA ILE A 156 -0.22 -29.48 -4.05
C ILE A 156 0.38 -30.37 -5.15
N GLU A 157 -0.37 -31.32 -5.68
CA GLU A 157 0.07 -32.21 -6.76
C GLU A 157 0.12 -31.50 -8.12
N GLU A 158 -0.80 -30.57 -8.37
CA GLU A 158 -0.92 -29.87 -9.66
C GLU A 158 -0.04 -28.62 -9.79
N ASN A 159 0.42 -28.02 -8.69
CA ASN A 159 1.13 -26.73 -8.70
C ASN A 159 2.50 -26.83 -8.02
N LEU A 160 3.47 -26.05 -8.52
CA LEU A 160 4.78 -25.98 -7.88
C LEU A 160 4.70 -25.24 -6.53
N THR A 161 4.85 -25.99 -5.44
CA THR A 161 4.84 -25.46 -4.06
C THR A 161 6.09 -25.88 -3.29
N ARG A 162 6.51 -25.05 -2.33
CA ARG A 162 7.64 -25.33 -1.44
C ARG A 162 7.23 -25.18 0.02
N ARG A 163 7.65 -26.12 0.87
CA ARG A 163 7.47 -26.00 2.34
C ARG A 163 8.41 -24.93 2.91
N ILE A 164 7.91 -24.15 3.84
CA ILE A 164 8.68 -23.20 4.64
C ILE A 164 9.09 -23.93 5.93
N GLY A 165 10.36 -23.82 6.31
CA GLY A 165 10.89 -24.45 7.51
C GLY A 165 10.34 -23.82 8.78
N LEU A 166 10.23 -24.61 9.86
CA LEU A 166 9.95 -24.07 11.18
C LEU A 166 11.07 -23.09 11.59
N GLY A 167 10.69 -21.96 12.18
CA GLY A 167 11.63 -20.94 12.60
C GLY A 167 12.17 -20.05 11.47
N GLU A 168 11.84 -20.32 10.20
CA GLU A 168 12.18 -19.45 9.08
C GLU A 168 11.29 -18.19 9.06
N ILE A 169 11.85 -17.09 8.56
CA ILE A 169 11.13 -15.83 8.33
C ILE A 169 10.57 -15.78 6.91
N PHE A 170 9.32 -15.35 6.80
CA PHE A 170 8.72 -14.95 5.53
C PHE A 170 7.84 -13.71 5.63
N GLY A 171 7.65 -13.05 4.50
CA GLY A 171 6.92 -11.78 4.44
C GLY A 171 7.78 -10.55 4.75
N GLU A 172 9.08 -10.71 4.88
CA GLU A 172 10.04 -9.65 5.14
C GLU A 172 10.03 -8.55 4.08
N ILE A 173 9.99 -8.90 2.78
CA ILE A 173 10.06 -7.91 1.68
C ILE A 173 8.94 -6.88 1.81
N ALA A 174 7.69 -7.36 1.92
CA ALA A 174 6.54 -6.47 2.02
C ALA A 174 6.52 -5.67 3.32
N ALA A 175 6.93 -6.26 4.44
CA ALA A 175 6.97 -5.58 5.73
C ALA A 175 8.02 -4.44 5.75
N LEU A 176 9.21 -4.69 5.20
CA LEU A 176 10.35 -3.75 5.18
C LEU A 176 10.19 -2.64 4.13
N ARG A 177 9.76 -3.04 2.92
CA ARG A 177 9.76 -2.16 1.73
C ARG A 177 8.40 -1.58 1.41
N ARG A 178 7.38 -1.83 2.24
CA ARG A 178 5.98 -1.48 1.98
C ARG A 178 5.52 -1.88 0.58
N SER A 179 6.05 -3.00 0.08
CA SER A 179 5.68 -3.52 -1.24
C SER A 179 4.51 -4.50 -1.10
N PRO A 180 3.79 -4.79 -2.19
CA PRO A 180 2.92 -5.95 -2.24
C PRO A 180 3.68 -7.24 -1.92
N ARG A 181 2.99 -8.23 -1.37
CA ARG A 181 3.50 -9.60 -1.19
C ARG A 181 3.79 -10.20 -2.56
N THR A 182 4.92 -10.90 -2.67
CA THR A 182 5.42 -11.47 -3.92
C THR A 182 4.85 -12.85 -4.25
N ALA A 183 4.32 -13.57 -3.24
CA ALA A 183 3.76 -14.91 -3.39
C ALA A 183 2.63 -15.16 -2.41
N SER A 184 1.75 -16.11 -2.74
CA SER A 184 0.72 -16.62 -1.84
C SER A 184 1.25 -17.77 -0.97
N ILE A 185 0.80 -17.82 0.29
CA ILE A 185 1.23 -18.79 1.30
C ILE A 185 0.00 -19.33 2.03
N PHE A 186 -0.04 -20.63 2.29
CA PHE A 186 -1.15 -21.33 2.93
C PHE A 186 -0.67 -22.40 3.92
N ALA A 187 -1.56 -22.73 4.86
CA ALA A 187 -1.35 -23.79 5.83
C ALA A 187 -1.63 -25.17 5.20
N GLU A 188 -0.63 -26.06 5.22
CA GLU A 188 -0.78 -27.46 4.80
C GLU A 188 -1.42 -28.31 5.91
N THR A 189 -1.07 -28.03 7.16
CA THR A 189 -1.65 -28.66 8.36
C THR A 189 -2.19 -27.61 9.32
N SER A 190 -2.79 -28.02 10.43
CA SER A 190 -2.99 -27.09 11.55
C SER A 190 -1.61 -26.55 11.96
N SER A 191 -1.49 -25.23 12.01
CA SER A 191 -0.22 -24.52 12.10
C SER A 191 -0.32 -23.32 13.02
N LYS A 192 0.70 -23.12 13.85
CA LYS A 192 0.83 -21.94 14.72
C LYS A 192 1.96 -21.06 14.23
N LEU A 193 1.66 -19.79 14.00
CA LEU A 193 2.62 -18.82 13.50
C LEU A 193 2.76 -17.66 14.49
N LEU A 194 4.00 -17.21 14.68
CA LEU A 194 4.30 -15.94 15.31
C LEU A 194 4.26 -14.84 14.25
N GLU A 195 3.36 -13.88 14.40
CA GLU A 195 3.29 -12.70 13.54
C GLU A 195 3.88 -11.50 14.29
N ILE A 196 4.92 -10.88 13.74
CA ILE A 196 5.60 -9.71 14.30
C ILE A 196 5.36 -8.51 13.39
N ARG A 197 4.87 -7.41 13.95
CA ARG A 197 4.69 -6.16 13.19
C ARG A 197 6.01 -5.53 12.80
N TRP A 198 5.95 -4.66 11.80
CA TRP A 198 7.06 -3.83 11.37
C TRP A 198 7.72 -3.08 12.52
N GLN A 199 6.95 -2.55 13.48
CA GLN A 199 7.48 -1.85 14.65
C GLN A 199 8.44 -2.72 15.46
N GLY A 200 8.05 -3.98 15.73
CA GLY A 200 8.88 -4.93 16.44
C GLY A 200 10.10 -5.34 15.63
N VAL A 201 9.93 -5.68 14.35
CA VAL A 201 11.05 -6.01 13.45
C VAL A 201 12.05 -4.87 13.35
N ARG A 202 11.59 -3.63 13.24
CA ARG A 202 12.44 -2.43 13.20
C ARG A 202 13.21 -2.24 14.50
N GLU A 203 12.57 -2.48 15.64
CA GLU A 203 13.26 -2.39 16.93
C GLU A 203 14.33 -3.47 17.07
N ILE A 204 14.07 -4.68 16.57
CA ILE A 204 15.07 -5.75 16.47
C ILE A 204 16.25 -5.30 15.57
N LEU A 205 15.97 -4.77 14.38
CA LEU A 205 17.01 -4.33 13.42
C LEU A 205 17.91 -3.21 13.96
N LYS A 206 17.36 -2.27 14.73
CA LYS A 206 18.17 -1.22 15.38
C LYS A 206 19.15 -1.78 16.41
N ASN A 207 18.74 -2.85 17.08
CA ASN A 207 19.46 -3.41 18.22
C ASN A 207 20.29 -4.65 17.86
N SER A 208 20.11 -5.23 16.67
CA SER A 208 20.94 -6.31 16.15
C SER A 208 21.49 -6.06 14.75
N LYS A 209 22.81 -5.91 14.64
CA LYS A 209 23.50 -5.79 13.33
C LYS A 209 23.56 -7.13 12.62
N GLU A 210 23.76 -8.22 13.35
CA GLU A 210 23.83 -9.57 12.76
C GLU A 210 22.52 -9.94 12.09
N PHE A 211 21.39 -9.68 12.77
CA PHE A 211 20.07 -9.89 12.20
C PHE A 211 19.79 -8.97 11.01
N SER A 212 20.28 -7.73 11.05
CA SER A 212 20.17 -6.80 9.90
C SER A 212 20.85 -7.36 8.65
N HIS A 213 22.10 -7.86 8.78
CA HIS A 213 22.80 -8.47 7.65
C HIS A 213 22.09 -9.75 7.16
N TYR A 214 21.67 -10.62 8.08
CA TYR A 214 20.90 -11.82 7.72
C TYR A 214 19.65 -11.48 6.89
N LEU A 215 18.90 -10.45 7.31
CA LEU A 215 17.68 -10.04 6.62
C LEU A 215 17.97 -9.39 5.27
N GLU A 216 19.06 -8.64 5.15
CA GLU A 216 19.54 -8.07 3.88
C GLU A 216 19.94 -9.16 2.88
N ASP A 217 20.64 -10.20 3.33
CA ASP A 217 21.02 -11.37 2.52
C ASP A 217 19.77 -12.16 2.08
N LEU A 218 18.84 -12.39 3.02
CA LEU A 218 17.58 -13.09 2.73
C LEU A 218 16.75 -12.34 1.69
N ILE A 219 16.62 -11.01 1.83
CA ILE A 219 15.98 -10.16 0.82
C ILE A 219 16.77 -10.23 -0.48
N GLY A 220 18.11 -10.20 -0.40
CA GLY A 220 19.07 -10.43 -1.48
C GLY A 220 18.70 -11.58 -2.40
N ASP A 221 18.59 -12.77 -1.84
CA ASP A 221 18.26 -14.00 -2.57
C ASP A 221 16.87 -13.94 -3.22
N ARG A 222 15.96 -13.16 -2.62
CA ARG A 222 14.57 -13.00 -3.06
C ARG A 222 14.36 -11.75 -3.92
N ARG A 223 15.40 -10.95 -4.23
CA ARG A 223 15.32 -9.69 -5.00
C ARG A 223 14.72 -9.86 -6.38
N HIS A 224 14.99 -10.98 -7.04
CA HIS A 224 14.44 -11.27 -8.37
C HIS A 224 12.91 -11.22 -8.39
N GLN A 225 12.24 -11.53 -7.28
CA GLN A 225 10.78 -11.43 -7.17
C GLN A 225 10.28 -9.99 -7.31
N ILE A 226 11.08 -9.00 -6.93
CA ILE A 226 10.75 -7.58 -7.11
C ILE A 226 10.78 -7.23 -8.60
N PHE A 227 11.77 -7.76 -9.33
CA PHE A 227 11.94 -7.51 -10.76
C PHE A 227 10.77 -8.04 -11.59
N THR A 228 10.17 -9.17 -11.19
CA THR A 228 8.96 -9.71 -11.84
C THR A 228 7.75 -8.80 -11.74
N GLY A 229 7.73 -7.85 -10.79
CA GLY A 229 6.66 -6.87 -10.63
C GLY A 229 6.88 -5.57 -11.42
N ILE A 230 8.06 -5.35 -12.00
CA ILE A 230 8.39 -4.12 -12.71
C ILE A 230 7.87 -4.24 -14.15
N ARG A 231 6.81 -3.51 -14.47
CA ARG A 231 6.14 -3.53 -15.80
C ARG A 231 7.10 -3.36 -16.98
N LEU A 232 8.16 -2.55 -16.82
CA LEU A 232 9.18 -2.34 -17.85
C LEU A 232 9.93 -3.64 -18.20
N LEU A 233 10.11 -4.53 -17.22
CA LEU A 233 10.91 -5.74 -17.32
C LEU A 233 10.07 -7.01 -17.57
N ASN A 234 8.74 -6.91 -17.61
CA ASN A 234 7.85 -8.08 -17.80
C ASN A 234 8.12 -8.88 -19.08
N GLU A 235 8.63 -8.24 -20.13
CA GLU A 235 8.97 -8.91 -21.40
C GLU A 235 10.36 -9.56 -21.36
N ILE A 236 11.18 -9.22 -20.36
CA ILE A 236 12.55 -9.73 -20.24
C ILE A 236 12.50 -11.13 -19.65
N PRO A 237 13.25 -12.12 -20.19
CA PRO A 237 13.30 -13.47 -19.63
C PRO A 237 13.69 -13.50 -18.15
N GLU A 238 13.08 -14.39 -17.38
CA GLU A 238 13.32 -14.47 -15.92
C GLU A 238 14.80 -14.72 -15.57
N SER A 239 15.53 -15.47 -16.41
CA SER A 239 16.97 -15.68 -16.24
C SER A 239 17.77 -14.37 -16.30
N VAL A 240 17.39 -13.45 -17.18
CA VAL A 240 18.01 -12.13 -17.32
C VAL A 240 17.56 -11.21 -16.18
N GLN A 241 16.28 -11.26 -15.79
CA GLN A 241 15.79 -10.52 -14.63
C GLN A 241 16.55 -10.88 -13.34
N ARG A 242 16.90 -12.17 -13.15
CA ARG A 242 17.75 -12.61 -12.03
C ARG A 242 19.14 -11.96 -12.07
N THR A 243 19.80 -11.96 -13.23
CA THR A 243 21.09 -11.28 -13.43
C THR A 243 21.00 -9.79 -13.13
N LEU A 244 19.97 -9.12 -13.68
CA LEU A 244 19.71 -7.71 -13.42
C LEU A 244 19.50 -7.45 -11.93
N SER A 245 18.71 -8.27 -11.25
CA SER A 245 18.43 -8.11 -9.83
C SER A 245 19.67 -8.25 -8.94
N ALA A 246 20.63 -9.09 -9.34
CA ALA A 246 21.88 -9.30 -8.61
C ALA A 246 22.85 -8.12 -8.77
N LYS A 247 22.84 -7.47 -9.94
CA LYS A 247 23.74 -6.35 -10.26
C LYS A 247 23.13 -4.97 -9.98
N SER A 248 21.83 -4.89 -9.78
CA SER A 248 21.14 -3.62 -9.52
C SER A 248 21.32 -3.15 -8.08
N ILE A 249 21.35 -1.83 -7.91
CA ILE A 249 21.51 -1.18 -6.62
C ILE A 249 20.12 -0.88 -6.07
N PHE A 250 19.86 -1.29 -4.82
CA PHE A 250 18.63 -0.97 -4.12
C PHE A 250 18.90 0.14 -3.12
N GLU A 251 18.17 1.23 -3.24
CA GLU A 251 18.35 2.40 -2.38
C GLU A 251 17.05 2.76 -1.66
N ARG A 252 17.21 3.27 -0.45
CA ARG A 252 16.13 3.82 0.36
C ARG A 252 16.47 5.25 0.73
N TRP A 253 15.55 6.16 0.47
CA TRP A 253 15.71 7.59 0.71
C TRP A 253 14.62 8.12 1.64
N GLY A 254 14.94 9.14 2.44
CA GLY A 254 14.01 9.85 3.32
C GLY A 254 13.59 9.09 4.59
N SER A 255 12.50 9.53 5.25
CA SER A 255 12.07 9.02 6.57
C SER A 255 10.71 8.29 6.53
N GLU A 256 10.62 7.15 7.22
CA GLU A 256 9.50 6.20 7.13
C GLU A 256 8.18 6.67 7.78
N HIS A 257 8.28 7.54 8.80
CA HIS A 257 7.16 8.03 9.61
C HIS A 257 6.57 9.33 9.08
N TRP A 258 6.55 9.49 7.76
CA TRP A 258 6.02 10.71 7.14
C TRP A 258 4.55 10.95 7.50
N ASN A 259 3.72 9.91 7.59
CA ASN A 259 2.28 10.04 7.86
C ASN A 259 1.98 10.58 9.27
N ARG A 260 2.78 10.18 10.29
CA ARG A 260 2.62 10.62 11.69
C ARG A 260 2.90 12.11 11.86
N ASN A 261 3.85 12.64 11.08
CA ASN A 261 4.26 14.05 11.14
C ASN A 261 3.73 14.91 9.99
N PHE A 262 3.02 14.30 9.03
CA PHE A 262 2.53 14.98 7.82
C PHE A 262 1.72 16.24 8.15
N ARG A 263 0.77 16.14 9.08
CA ARG A 263 -0.05 17.28 9.53
C ARG A 263 0.79 18.37 10.22
N LYS A 264 1.77 17.97 11.04
CA LYS A 264 2.70 18.91 11.70
C LYS A 264 3.58 19.64 10.66
N ILE A 265 4.02 18.94 9.61
CA ILE A 265 4.86 19.47 8.54
C ILE A 265 4.07 20.43 7.63
N LEU A 266 2.83 20.08 7.26
CA LEU A 266 1.96 20.93 6.43
C LEU A 266 1.71 22.32 7.03
N ASN A 267 1.73 22.43 8.37
CA ASN A 267 1.49 23.68 9.08
C ASN A 267 2.78 24.48 9.38
N SER A 268 3.95 24.04 8.91
CA SER A 268 5.23 24.72 9.15
C SER A 268 5.57 25.73 8.04
N GLN A 269 6.25 26.83 8.39
CA GLN A 269 6.53 27.96 7.48
C GLN A 269 7.69 27.72 6.49
N SER A 270 8.54 26.71 6.69
CA SER A 270 9.66 26.46 5.76
C SER A 270 9.18 25.78 4.48
N SER A 271 9.85 26.04 3.36
CA SER A 271 9.55 25.37 2.10
C SER A 271 9.67 23.84 2.27
N MET A 272 8.71 23.10 1.71
CA MET A 272 8.68 21.64 1.87
C MET A 272 9.81 20.97 1.08
N ILE A 273 10.23 21.60 -0.03
CA ILE A 273 11.31 21.15 -0.91
C ILE A 273 12.68 21.14 -0.21
N ASP A 274 12.94 22.07 0.71
CA ASP A 274 14.20 22.12 1.47
C ASP A 274 14.37 20.93 2.43
N ARG A 275 13.27 20.23 2.75
CA ARG A 275 13.27 19.04 3.60
C ARG A 275 13.30 17.74 2.83
N GLU A 276 13.15 17.79 1.49
CA GLU A 276 13.16 16.62 0.62
C GLU A 276 14.61 16.21 0.31
N SER A 277 14.94 14.94 0.52
CA SER A 277 16.29 14.41 0.24
C SER A 277 16.55 14.42 -1.26
N MET A 278 17.69 14.94 -1.70
CA MET A 278 18.07 14.94 -3.12
C MET A 278 18.59 13.56 -3.51
N ILE A 279 17.95 12.90 -4.46
CA ILE A 279 18.34 11.58 -4.99
C ILE A 279 19.35 11.77 -6.12
N LEU A 280 19.01 12.63 -7.08
CA LEU A 280 19.80 12.91 -8.27
C LEU A 280 19.72 14.41 -8.57
N GLN A 281 20.85 15.05 -8.82
CA GLN A 281 20.88 16.47 -9.15
C GLN A 281 20.94 16.67 -10.68
N GLN A 282 20.18 17.64 -11.21
CA GLN A 282 20.38 18.13 -12.57
C GLN A 282 21.86 18.49 -12.75
N ASP A 283 22.48 18.11 -13.87
CA ASP A 283 23.90 18.38 -14.07
C ASP A 283 24.79 17.17 -13.77
N GLN A 284 24.32 16.27 -12.89
CA GLN A 284 25.07 15.14 -12.36
C GLN A 284 25.13 13.97 -13.33
N HIS A 285 26.26 13.26 -13.37
CA HIS A 285 26.40 12.05 -14.16
C HIS A 285 25.34 11.00 -13.82
N LEU A 286 24.68 10.46 -14.84
CA LEU A 286 23.69 9.40 -14.69
C LEU A 286 24.36 8.02 -14.70
N ASP A 287 24.25 7.32 -13.58
CA ASP A 287 24.86 6.01 -13.31
C ASP A 287 23.98 4.80 -13.66
N GLY A 288 22.69 5.04 -13.93
CA GLY A 288 21.78 3.99 -14.37
C GLY A 288 20.35 4.46 -14.58
N LEU A 289 19.48 3.49 -14.81
CA LEU A 289 18.03 3.68 -14.89
C LEU A 289 17.44 3.59 -13.48
N TYR A 290 16.75 4.66 -13.07
CA TYR A 290 16.09 4.73 -11.77
C TYR A 290 14.65 4.22 -11.91
N VAL A 291 14.29 3.22 -11.10
CA VAL A 291 12.93 2.64 -11.04
C VAL A 291 12.38 2.86 -9.64
N LEU A 292 11.28 3.60 -9.51
CA LEU A 292 10.62 3.78 -8.20
C LEU A 292 9.79 2.55 -7.85
N LEU A 293 10.06 1.96 -6.69
CA LEU A 293 9.30 0.82 -6.16
C LEU A 293 8.18 1.25 -5.21
N SER A 294 8.45 2.24 -4.35
CA SER A 294 7.51 2.75 -3.33
C SER A 294 7.72 4.25 -3.11
N GLY A 295 6.72 4.95 -2.55
CA GLY A 295 6.82 6.40 -2.31
C GLY A 295 6.67 7.28 -3.57
N PHE A 296 7.05 8.54 -3.45
CA PHE A 296 6.89 9.55 -4.52
C PHE A 296 8.15 10.39 -4.64
N ALA A 297 8.58 10.72 -5.85
CA ALA A 297 9.63 11.70 -6.05
C ALA A 297 9.09 12.97 -6.70
N ARG A 298 9.68 14.12 -6.37
CA ARG A 298 9.46 15.40 -7.05
C ARG A 298 10.50 15.53 -8.15
N VAL A 299 10.05 15.94 -9.34
CA VAL A 299 10.93 16.25 -10.47
C VAL A 299 10.96 17.76 -10.63
N THR A 300 12.16 18.31 -10.61
CA THR A 300 12.37 19.76 -10.68
C THR A 300 13.39 20.13 -11.75
N HIS A 301 13.30 21.38 -12.19
CA HIS A 301 14.23 21.97 -13.14
C HIS A 301 14.80 23.25 -12.56
N LYS A 302 16.12 23.38 -12.64
CA LYS A 302 16.80 24.59 -12.19
C LYS A 302 16.88 25.59 -13.34
N GLU A 303 16.27 26.75 -13.15
CA GLU A 303 16.31 27.88 -14.08
C GLU A 303 16.91 29.09 -13.34
N GLY A 304 18.18 29.39 -13.63
CA GLY A 304 18.95 30.37 -12.87
C GLY A 304 19.16 29.95 -11.41
N ASN A 305 18.67 30.74 -10.46
CA ASN A 305 18.72 30.44 -9.03
C ASN A 305 17.42 29.82 -8.48
N GLU A 306 16.38 29.69 -9.30
CA GLU A 306 15.12 29.10 -8.89
C GLU A 306 15.02 27.63 -9.32
N GLU A 307 14.41 26.81 -8.47
CA GLU A 307 14.12 25.41 -8.76
C GLU A 307 12.61 25.25 -8.86
N LYS A 308 12.13 24.96 -10.08
CA LYS A 308 10.70 24.86 -10.37
C LYS A 308 10.27 23.40 -10.43
N THR A 309 9.15 23.08 -9.80
CA THR A 309 8.52 21.77 -9.96
C THR A 309 7.97 21.62 -11.38
N VAL A 310 8.43 20.60 -12.08
CA VAL A 310 8.02 20.26 -13.46
C VAL A 310 7.33 18.91 -13.54
N GLY A 311 7.29 18.14 -12.45
CA GLY A 311 6.63 16.86 -12.40
C GLY A 311 6.84 16.08 -11.11
N TYR A 312 6.52 14.80 -11.17
CA TYR A 312 6.65 13.85 -10.06
C TYR A 312 6.82 12.42 -10.58
N LEU A 313 7.31 11.51 -9.76
CA LEU A 313 7.38 10.08 -10.03
C LEU A 313 6.58 9.32 -8.97
N ARG A 314 5.95 8.22 -9.36
CA ARG A 314 5.14 7.33 -8.53
C ARG A 314 5.71 5.91 -8.58
N PRO A 315 5.22 4.97 -7.74
CA PRO A 315 5.61 3.57 -7.84
C PRO A 315 5.36 3.01 -9.25
N GLY A 316 6.38 2.41 -9.84
CA GLY A 316 6.39 1.90 -11.22
C GLY A 316 6.87 2.89 -12.28
N ASP A 317 6.99 4.18 -11.95
CA ASP A 317 7.58 5.17 -12.86
C ASP A 317 9.10 4.99 -12.92
N VAL A 318 9.70 5.37 -14.04
CA VAL A 318 11.14 5.27 -14.27
C VAL A 318 11.72 6.62 -14.69
N TYR A 319 13.00 6.85 -14.38
CA TYR A 319 13.74 8.05 -14.76
C TYR A 319 15.10 7.68 -15.35
N GLY A 320 15.51 8.39 -16.41
CA GLY A 320 16.80 8.17 -17.09
C GLY A 320 16.72 7.48 -18.45
N VAL A 321 15.55 6.99 -18.88
CA VAL A 321 15.43 6.27 -20.17
C VAL A 321 15.85 7.17 -21.34
N GLU A 322 15.41 8.43 -21.36
CA GLU A 322 15.73 9.37 -22.44
C GLU A 322 17.24 9.68 -22.50
N GLU A 323 17.85 9.96 -21.35
CA GLU A 323 19.28 10.21 -21.22
C GLU A 323 20.11 9.00 -21.67
N LEU A 324 19.71 7.79 -21.26
CA LEU A 324 20.40 6.54 -21.62
C LEU A 324 20.25 6.18 -23.11
N MET A 325 19.11 6.48 -23.74
CA MET A 325 18.94 6.31 -25.19
C MET A 325 19.78 7.31 -25.99
N LYS A 326 19.94 8.55 -25.51
CA LYS A 326 20.84 9.52 -26.15
C LYS A 326 22.29 9.06 -26.09
N LEU A 327 22.70 8.40 -25.01
CA LEU A 327 24.04 7.81 -24.88
C LEU A 327 24.31 6.78 -25.98
N THR A 328 23.39 5.84 -26.25
CA THR A 328 23.60 4.83 -27.30
C THR A 328 23.67 5.42 -28.70
N ASN A 329 22.94 6.51 -28.95
CA ASN A 329 22.90 7.15 -30.26
C ASN A 329 24.06 8.13 -30.51
N SER A 330 24.60 8.77 -29.47
CA SER A 330 25.57 9.87 -29.61
C SER A 330 26.93 9.65 -28.94
N GLY A 331 27.07 8.63 -28.08
CA GLY A 331 28.31 8.29 -27.38
C GLY A 331 28.79 9.33 -26.35
N LYS A 332 27.98 10.34 -26.01
CA LYS A 332 28.34 11.37 -25.02
C LYS A 332 27.89 10.98 -23.60
N ALA A 333 28.75 11.25 -22.62
CA ALA A 333 28.39 11.17 -21.20
C ALA A 333 27.20 12.10 -20.94
N MET A 334 26.12 11.55 -20.39
CA MET A 334 24.92 12.33 -20.10
C MET A 334 24.81 12.62 -18.61
N SER A 335 24.55 13.89 -18.36
CA SER A 335 24.09 14.38 -17.07
C SER A 335 22.57 14.28 -17.00
N ALA A 336 22.05 14.11 -15.78
CA ALA A 336 20.62 14.16 -15.51
C ALA A 336 20.03 15.49 -16.01
N LEU A 337 18.93 15.41 -16.77
CA LEU A 337 18.24 16.60 -17.28
C LEU A 337 17.47 17.35 -16.20
N ARG A 338 17.10 16.65 -15.12
CA ARG A 338 16.26 17.16 -14.03
C ARG A 338 16.80 16.71 -12.68
N THR A 339 16.42 17.44 -11.63
CA THR A 339 16.69 17.05 -10.24
C THR A 339 15.53 16.21 -9.71
N ILE A 340 15.86 15.08 -9.07
CA ILE A 340 14.91 14.15 -8.43
C ILE A 340 15.06 14.23 -6.92
N ARG A 341 13.95 14.49 -6.22
CA ARG A 341 13.91 14.66 -4.76
C ARG A 341 12.92 13.71 -4.12
N ALA A 342 13.29 13.17 -2.96
CA ALA A 342 12.49 12.21 -2.23
C ALA A 342 11.38 12.88 -1.41
N VAL A 343 10.13 12.55 -1.70
CA VAL A 343 8.95 13.17 -1.11
C VAL A 343 8.43 12.29 0.04
N GLY A 344 9.22 12.18 1.11
CA GLY A 344 9.02 11.22 2.21
C GLY A 344 9.96 10.01 2.07
N ALA A 345 9.51 8.82 2.49
CA ALA A 345 10.27 7.59 2.27
C ALA A 345 10.04 7.03 0.85
N ILE A 346 11.12 6.66 0.17
CA ILE A 346 11.11 6.05 -1.16
C ILE A 346 12.03 4.84 -1.15
N ASP A 347 11.59 3.76 -1.78
CA ASP A 347 12.44 2.68 -2.23
C ASP A 347 12.59 2.75 -3.74
N LEU A 348 13.82 2.68 -4.23
CA LEU A 348 14.13 2.66 -5.66
C LEU A 348 15.19 1.62 -6.00
N VAL A 349 15.21 1.27 -7.28
CA VAL A 349 16.24 0.42 -7.88
C VAL A 349 16.95 1.21 -8.95
N VAL A 350 18.28 1.20 -8.90
CA VAL A 350 19.13 1.71 -9.98
C VAL A 350 19.65 0.51 -10.76
N ILE A 351 19.19 0.37 -12.00
CA ILE A 351 19.73 -0.61 -12.96
C ILE A 351 20.94 0.05 -13.63
N PRO A 352 22.18 -0.44 -13.43
CA PRO A 352 23.38 0.20 -13.95
C PRO A 352 23.31 0.39 -15.45
N THR A 353 23.90 1.49 -15.95
CA THR A 353 23.87 1.86 -17.38
C THR A 353 24.23 0.71 -18.32
N ASN A 354 25.30 -0.04 -18.03
CA ASN A 354 25.73 -1.15 -18.87
C ASN A 354 24.69 -2.26 -18.94
N GLU A 355 24.10 -2.62 -17.80
CA GLU A 355 23.06 -3.65 -17.71
C GLU A 355 21.77 -3.22 -18.41
N PHE A 356 21.41 -1.93 -18.30
CA PHE A 356 20.29 -1.37 -19.05
C PHE A 356 20.51 -1.49 -20.56
N ILE A 357 21.67 -1.06 -21.06
CA ILE A 357 21.98 -1.08 -22.50
C ILE A 357 22.03 -2.52 -23.04
N GLU A 358 22.64 -3.44 -22.28
CA GLU A 358 22.83 -4.82 -22.72
C GLU A 358 21.55 -5.66 -22.67
N HIS A 359 20.72 -5.47 -21.64
CA HIS A 359 19.64 -6.40 -21.32
C HIS A 359 18.23 -5.80 -21.37
N VAL A 360 18.08 -4.50 -21.15
CA VAL A 360 16.76 -3.84 -21.07
C VAL A 360 16.43 -3.14 -22.37
N LEU A 361 17.35 -2.30 -22.87
CA LEU A 361 17.17 -1.48 -24.06
C LEU A 361 16.78 -2.27 -25.33
N PRO A 362 17.34 -3.47 -25.63
CA PRO A 362 16.98 -4.22 -26.84
C PRO A 362 15.50 -4.62 -26.88
N GLU A 363 14.86 -4.79 -25.72
CA GLU A 363 13.47 -5.20 -25.59
C GLU A 363 12.49 -4.00 -25.54
N LEU A 364 13.02 -2.77 -25.42
CA LEU A 364 12.22 -1.54 -25.40
C LEU A 364 11.78 -1.14 -26.81
N LYS A 365 10.58 -1.56 -27.20
CA LYS A 365 9.92 -1.07 -28.42
C LYS A 365 9.65 0.44 -28.33
N GLU A 366 9.80 1.17 -29.44
CA GLU A 366 9.59 2.63 -29.56
C GLU A 366 8.26 3.13 -28.95
N ASN A 367 7.19 2.33 -29.00
CA ASN A 367 5.88 2.67 -28.44
C ASN A 367 5.82 2.71 -26.90
N LYS A 368 6.76 2.08 -26.18
CA LYS A 368 6.84 2.17 -24.70
C LYS A 368 7.64 3.40 -24.25
N ILE A 369 8.51 3.93 -25.10
CA ILE A 369 9.40 5.06 -24.80
C ILE A 369 8.63 6.37 -24.64
N SER A 370 7.62 6.60 -25.49
CA SER A 370 6.72 7.76 -25.40
C SER A 370 5.77 7.73 -24.20
N GLN A 371 5.53 6.56 -23.57
CA GLN A 371 4.79 6.46 -22.30
C GLN A 371 5.64 6.79 -21.07
N VAL A 372 6.97 6.72 -21.19
CA VAL A 372 7.92 7.02 -20.12
C VAL A 372 8.33 8.49 -20.11
N GLN A 373 8.11 9.21 -21.22
CA GLN A 373 8.34 10.66 -21.34
C GLN A 373 7.38 11.42 -20.42
N SER A 374 7.84 11.65 -19.20
CA SER A 374 7.16 12.39 -18.15
C SER A 374 7.43 13.89 -18.24
N GLU A 375 7.27 14.49 -19.42
CA GLU A 375 7.11 15.94 -19.48
C GLU A 375 5.71 16.29 -18.96
N LYS A 376 5.62 16.47 -17.64
CA LYS A 376 4.41 16.94 -16.94
C LYS A 376 4.28 18.46 -17.04
N SER A 377 4.62 19.04 -18.19
CA SER A 377 4.46 20.48 -18.49
C SER A 377 3.00 20.91 -18.62
N LEU A 378 2.06 19.98 -18.51
CA LEU A 378 0.62 20.17 -18.65
C LEU A 378 -0.07 20.68 -17.37
N ILE A 379 0.64 20.83 -16.24
CA ILE A 379 0.07 21.34 -14.99
C ILE A 379 0.97 22.45 -14.49
N SER A 380 0.38 23.58 -14.07
CA SER A 380 1.16 24.69 -13.52
C SER A 380 2.00 24.27 -12.30
N THR A 381 3.16 24.90 -12.13
CA THR A 381 4.07 24.62 -10.99
C THR A 381 3.36 24.77 -9.64
N GLU A 382 2.51 25.78 -9.49
CA GLU A 382 1.75 26.03 -8.26
C GLU A 382 0.80 24.86 -7.93
N LEU A 383 0.10 24.31 -8.93
CA LEU A 383 -0.77 23.15 -8.77
C LEU A 383 0.01 21.87 -8.49
N LEU A 384 1.14 21.66 -9.18
CA LEU A 384 2.03 20.54 -8.90
C LEU A 384 2.52 20.56 -7.45
N ASP A 385 2.92 21.74 -6.95
CA ASP A 385 3.32 21.94 -5.56
C ASP A 385 2.16 21.67 -4.60
N PHE A 386 0.96 22.16 -4.91
CA PHE A 386 -0.25 21.86 -4.13
C PHE A 386 -0.48 20.35 -4.00
N PHE A 387 -0.42 19.61 -5.10
CA PHE A 387 -0.66 18.17 -5.12
C PHE A 387 0.46 17.38 -4.44
N LEU A 388 1.72 17.72 -4.67
CA LEU A 388 2.86 17.04 -4.07
C LEU A 388 2.94 17.29 -2.57
N ASN A 389 2.82 18.55 -2.14
CA ASN A 389 2.91 18.92 -0.73
C ASN A 389 1.82 18.23 0.08
N ARG A 390 0.63 18.04 -0.51
CA ARG A 390 -0.48 17.30 0.12
C ARG A 390 -0.52 15.81 -0.20
N ARG A 391 0.48 15.28 -0.92
CA ARG A 391 0.59 13.88 -1.34
C ARG A 391 -0.66 13.37 -2.09
N ILE A 392 -1.36 14.26 -2.79
CA ILE A 392 -2.58 13.95 -3.56
C ILE A 392 -2.22 13.10 -4.78
N VAL A 393 -0.97 13.23 -5.30
CA VAL A 393 -0.40 12.41 -6.37
C VAL A 393 -0.41 10.90 -6.09
N ASN A 394 -0.67 10.49 -4.84
CA ASN A 394 -0.86 9.09 -4.48
C ASN A 394 -2.18 8.50 -5.05
N GLY A 395 -3.21 9.33 -5.27
CA GLY A 395 -4.54 8.87 -5.64
C GLY A 395 -4.66 8.37 -7.09
N ASN A 396 -5.24 7.17 -7.26
CA ASN A 396 -5.66 6.69 -8.58
C ASN A 396 -7.10 7.09 -8.93
N GLN A 397 -7.89 7.47 -7.93
CA GLN A 397 -9.31 7.81 -8.07
C GLN A 397 -9.64 8.97 -7.12
N THR A 398 -8.92 10.08 -7.25
CA THR A 398 -9.11 11.27 -6.39
C THR A 398 -10.38 12.00 -6.82
N MET A 399 -11.25 12.33 -5.86
CA MET A 399 -12.43 13.16 -6.14
C MET A 399 -12.04 14.64 -6.08
N VAL A 400 -12.27 15.34 -7.19
CA VAL A 400 -12.14 16.80 -7.27
C VAL A 400 -13.51 17.42 -7.54
N ILE A 401 -13.75 18.58 -6.94
CA ILE A 401 -14.99 19.33 -7.06
C ILE A 401 -14.66 20.71 -7.63
N ASP A 402 -15.29 21.04 -8.74
CA ASP A 402 -15.29 22.37 -9.35
C ASP A 402 -16.21 23.31 -8.55
N LEU A 403 -15.62 24.26 -7.84
CA LEU A 403 -16.35 25.23 -7.04
C LEU A 403 -16.96 26.37 -7.88
N ASN A 404 -16.65 26.47 -9.17
CA ASN A 404 -17.37 27.38 -10.08
C ASN A 404 -18.75 26.83 -10.45
N ARG A 405 -18.88 25.49 -10.47
CA ARG A 405 -20.12 24.79 -10.86
C ARG A 405 -20.91 24.25 -9.65
N CYS A 406 -20.23 23.97 -8.54
CA CYS A 406 -20.87 23.43 -7.34
C CYS A 406 -21.76 24.48 -6.65
N THR A 407 -23.03 24.13 -6.46
CA THR A 407 -24.06 24.99 -5.83
C THR A 407 -24.39 24.61 -4.39
N ASP A 408 -23.67 23.64 -3.81
CA ASP A 408 -23.91 23.19 -2.43
C ASP A 408 -25.34 22.59 -2.21
N CYS A 409 -25.85 21.82 -3.18
CA CYS A 409 -27.18 21.20 -3.10
C CYS A 409 -27.23 19.83 -2.37
N ASP A 410 -26.05 19.26 -2.07
CA ASP A 410 -25.83 17.95 -1.44
C ASP A 410 -26.38 16.71 -2.17
N ASP A 411 -26.79 16.84 -3.44
CA ASP A 411 -27.29 15.69 -4.22
C ASP A 411 -26.25 14.57 -4.36
N CYS A 412 -24.96 14.92 -4.45
CA CYS A 412 -23.88 13.96 -4.48
C CYS A 412 -23.75 13.17 -3.16
N VAL A 413 -23.94 13.82 -2.02
CA VAL A 413 -23.88 13.21 -0.68
C VAL A 413 -25.11 12.31 -0.46
N LYS A 414 -26.30 12.81 -0.79
CA LYS A 414 -27.56 12.05 -0.73
C LYS A 414 -27.49 10.80 -1.61
N ALA A 415 -27.04 10.92 -2.85
CA ALA A 415 -26.91 9.78 -3.76
C ALA A 415 -25.93 8.73 -3.23
N CYS A 416 -24.82 9.15 -2.62
CA CYS A 416 -23.89 8.23 -1.97
C CYS A 416 -24.52 7.50 -0.79
N ALA A 417 -25.23 8.23 0.09
CA ALA A 417 -25.95 7.62 1.21
C ALA A 417 -27.00 6.62 0.71
N VAL A 418 -27.82 6.97 -0.29
CA VAL A 418 -28.81 6.06 -0.89
C VAL A 418 -28.13 4.83 -1.49
N THR A 419 -26.98 4.96 -2.13
CA THR A 419 -26.28 3.80 -2.70
C THR A 419 -25.71 2.85 -1.63
N HIS A 420 -25.48 3.35 -0.42
CA HIS A 420 -24.82 2.63 0.66
C HIS A 420 -25.64 2.63 1.95
N ASP A 421 -26.92 2.26 1.85
CA ASP A 421 -27.79 1.99 3.01
C ASP A 421 -27.82 3.14 4.03
N GLY A 422 -27.87 4.39 3.58
CA GLY A 422 -27.87 5.58 4.44
C GLY A 422 -26.49 6.05 4.90
N ASN A 423 -25.40 5.42 4.47
CA ASN A 423 -24.02 5.78 4.85
C ASN A 423 -23.30 6.57 3.73
N PRO A 424 -23.24 7.93 3.78
CA PRO A 424 -22.50 8.69 2.78
C PRO A 424 -20.98 8.51 2.93
N ARG A 425 -20.34 7.71 2.09
CA ARG A 425 -18.92 7.32 2.23
C ARG A 425 -17.89 8.38 1.82
N PHE A 426 -18.31 9.64 1.72
CA PHE A 426 -17.44 10.81 1.58
C PHE A 426 -18.11 12.03 2.21
N ILE A 427 -17.33 13.08 2.45
CA ILE A 427 -17.82 14.41 2.87
C ILE A 427 -17.34 15.47 1.88
N ARG A 428 -18.11 16.56 1.72
CA ARG A 428 -17.80 17.66 0.80
C ARG A 428 -16.83 18.69 1.41
N GLU A 429 -15.85 18.18 2.14
CA GLU A 429 -14.75 18.94 2.74
C GLU A 429 -13.42 18.44 2.19
N GLY A 430 -12.33 19.16 2.41
CA GLY A 430 -10.99 18.74 2.01
C GLY A 430 -10.09 19.88 1.59
N TYR A 431 -9.07 19.56 0.81
CA TYR A 431 -8.04 20.53 0.44
C TYR A 431 -8.50 21.44 -0.68
N ARG A 432 -8.42 22.75 -0.46
CA ARG A 432 -8.79 23.77 -1.45
C ARG A 432 -7.56 24.41 -2.09
N HIS A 433 -7.66 24.67 -3.38
CA HIS A 433 -6.72 25.50 -4.12
C HIS A 433 -7.50 26.29 -5.18
N ALA A 434 -7.54 27.62 -5.04
CA ALA A 434 -8.43 28.47 -5.83
C ALA A 434 -9.88 27.93 -5.85
N LYS A 435 -10.39 27.55 -7.04
CA LYS A 435 -11.74 27.01 -7.26
C LYS A 435 -11.79 25.48 -7.29
N LEU A 436 -10.68 24.81 -7.02
CA LEU A 436 -10.59 23.36 -6.91
C LEU A 436 -10.73 22.94 -5.44
N LEU A 437 -11.60 21.97 -5.18
CA LEU A 437 -11.66 21.24 -3.90
C LEU A 437 -11.33 19.77 -4.13
N VAL A 438 -10.26 19.28 -3.53
CA VAL A 438 -9.96 17.85 -3.43
C VAL A 438 -10.70 17.31 -2.21
N ALA A 439 -11.79 16.57 -2.45
CA ALA A 439 -12.70 16.15 -1.40
C ALA A 439 -12.11 15.01 -0.55
N ASN A 440 -12.53 14.95 0.71
CA ASN A 440 -12.30 13.86 1.65
C ASN A 440 -13.18 12.66 1.27
N ALA A 441 -12.83 12.08 0.11
CA ALA A 441 -13.29 10.81 -0.39
C ALA A 441 -12.05 9.93 -0.60
N CYS A 442 -12.17 8.62 -0.33
CA CYS A 442 -11.07 7.67 -0.59
C CYS A 442 -10.50 7.86 -2.00
N MET A 443 -9.17 8.02 -2.06
CA MET A 443 -8.41 8.28 -3.28
C MET A 443 -7.98 6.99 -4.00
N HIS A 444 -8.22 5.82 -3.39
CA HIS A 444 -7.75 4.51 -3.85
C HIS A 444 -6.25 4.54 -4.23
N CYS A 445 -5.45 5.01 -3.28
CA CYS A 445 -4.01 5.27 -3.39
C CYS A 445 -3.24 4.12 -4.08
N ILE A 446 -2.18 4.47 -4.82
CA ILE A 446 -1.20 3.50 -5.36
C ILE A 446 -0.31 2.91 -4.24
N ASP A 447 -0.08 3.67 -3.18
CA ASP A 447 0.58 3.22 -1.95
C ASP A 447 -0.35 3.49 -0.74
N PRO A 448 -1.27 2.55 -0.41
CA PRO A 448 -2.30 2.72 0.60
C PRO A 448 -1.80 2.32 1.98
N VAL A 449 -1.45 3.30 2.82
CA VAL A 449 -1.04 3.09 4.22
C VAL A 449 -2.11 2.34 5.03
N CYS A 450 -3.39 2.57 4.73
CA CYS A 450 -4.50 1.86 5.38
C CYS A 450 -4.51 0.34 5.11
N LEU A 451 -4.00 -0.09 3.94
CA LEU A 451 -3.87 -1.51 3.59
C LEU A 451 -2.74 -2.13 4.41
N VAL A 452 -1.58 -1.48 4.42
CA VAL A 452 -0.39 -1.92 5.17
C VAL A 452 -0.67 -2.09 6.67
N GLY A 453 -1.47 -1.18 7.26
CA GLY A 453 -1.81 -1.20 8.68
C GLY A 453 -3.00 -2.10 9.07
N CYS A 454 -3.63 -2.80 8.13
CA CYS A 454 -4.77 -3.67 8.42
C CYS A 454 -4.30 -5.04 8.93
N PRO A 455 -4.53 -5.39 10.21
CA PRO A 455 -3.99 -6.62 10.79
C PRO A 455 -4.72 -7.89 10.34
N THR A 456 -5.85 -7.75 9.63
CA THR A 456 -6.70 -8.87 9.20
C THR A 456 -6.69 -9.08 7.70
N GLY A 457 -6.04 -8.19 6.94
CA GLY A 457 -6.14 -8.17 5.49
C GLY A 457 -7.54 -7.80 4.97
N ALA A 458 -8.44 -7.27 5.81
CA ALA A 458 -9.78 -6.84 5.37
C ALA A 458 -9.72 -5.76 4.29
N ILE A 459 -8.72 -4.89 4.37
CA ILE A 459 -8.45 -3.89 3.34
C ILE A 459 -7.51 -4.51 2.31
N HIS A 460 -7.91 -4.49 1.05
CA HIS A 460 -7.13 -5.10 -0.04
C HIS A 460 -7.42 -4.38 -1.37
N ARG A 461 -6.66 -4.72 -2.42
CA ARG A 461 -6.94 -4.24 -3.79
C ARG A 461 -7.89 -5.21 -4.49
N GLU A 462 -8.94 -4.68 -5.09
CA GLU A 462 -9.80 -5.47 -5.94
C GLU A 462 -9.07 -5.76 -7.28
N PRO A 463 -8.94 -7.03 -7.70
CA PRO A 463 -8.06 -7.42 -8.81
C PRO A 463 -8.41 -6.82 -10.17
N THR A 464 -9.70 -6.56 -10.44
CA THR A 464 -10.14 -6.11 -11.78
C THR A 464 -10.04 -4.61 -11.99
N THR A 465 -10.27 -3.82 -10.94
CA THR A 465 -10.32 -2.36 -10.95
C THR A 465 -9.11 -1.72 -10.30
N GLY A 466 -8.34 -2.46 -9.50
CA GLY A 466 -7.24 -1.94 -8.68
C GLY A 466 -7.69 -1.11 -7.48
N SER A 467 -9.01 -1.00 -7.26
CA SER A 467 -9.61 -0.21 -6.19
C SER A 467 -9.25 -0.79 -4.82
N VAL A 468 -8.78 0.05 -3.91
CA VAL A 468 -8.69 -0.35 -2.49
C VAL A 468 -10.11 -0.52 -1.96
N VAL A 469 -10.42 -1.61 -1.27
CA VAL A 469 -11.78 -1.97 -0.80
C VAL A 469 -11.68 -2.61 0.58
N ILE A 470 -12.78 -2.64 1.33
CA ILE A 470 -12.86 -3.27 2.66
C ILE A 470 -13.83 -4.45 2.58
N THR A 471 -13.36 -5.68 2.85
CA THR A 471 -14.25 -6.82 3.12
C THR A 471 -14.85 -6.64 4.50
N ARG A 472 -16.14 -6.31 4.58
CA ARG A 472 -16.82 -6.03 5.86
C ARG A 472 -16.75 -7.20 6.85
N ASN A 473 -16.79 -8.44 6.37
CA ASN A 473 -16.76 -9.64 7.23
C ASN A 473 -15.38 -9.89 7.85
N GLU A 474 -14.30 -9.50 7.18
CA GLU A 474 -12.92 -9.62 7.67
C GLU A 474 -12.51 -8.44 8.59
N CYS A 475 -13.32 -7.37 8.62
CA CYS A 475 -13.05 -6.18 9.43
C CYS A 475 -13.46 -6.39 10.89
N ILE A 476 -12.47 -6.35 11.78
CA ILE A 476 -12.66 -6.49 13.24
C ILE A 476 -12.91 -5.16 13.97
N GLY A 477 -13.08 -4.06 13.23
CA GLY A 477 -13.42 -2.76 13.85
C GLY A 477 -12.30 -2.03 14.58
N CYS A 478 -11.03 -2.43 14.42
CA CYS A 478 -9.91 -1.91 15.21
C CYS A 478 -9.52 -0.44 14.95
N ALA A 479 -10.12 0.22 13.96
CA ALA A 479 -9.87 1.62 13.58
C ALA A 479 -8.41 2.01 13.20
N SER A 480 -7.42 1.11 13.21
CA SER A 480 -6.04 1.37 12.76
C SER A 480 -5.96 2.07 11.40
N CYS A 481 -6.83 1.66 10.46
CA CYS A 481 -6.91 2.27 9.13
C CYS A 481 -7.44 3.72 9.13
N VAL A 482 -8.32 4.08 10.08
CA VAL A 482 -8.84 5.44 10.27
C VAL A 482 -7.70 6.34 10.72
N GLU A 483 -6.96 5.91 11.76
CA GLU A 483 -5.81 6.65 12.29
C GLU A 483 -4.67 6.78 11.30
N SER A 484 -4.44 5.75 10.48
CA SER A 484 -3.35 5.70 9.52
C SER A 484 -3.62 6.50 8.25
N CYS A 485 -4.87 6.87 7.96
CA CYS A 485 -5.22 7.58 6.74
C CYS A 485 -4.86 9.07 6.87
N PRO A 486 -3.91 9.60 6.07
CA PRO A 486 -3.49 11.00 6.19
C PRO A 486 -4.52 12.01 5.64
N TYR A 487 -5.60 11.52 5.03
CA TYR A 487 -6.61 12.29 4.32
C TYR A 487 -8.00 12.24 4.97
N ASP A 488 -8.14 11.57 6.13
CA ASP A 488 -9.41 11.40 6.84
C ASP A 488 -10.53 10.77 5.98
N ASN A 489 -10.13 9.90 5.04
CA ASN A 489 -10.99 9.28 4.04
C ASN A 489 -11.67 7.97 4.50
N ILE A 490 -11.31 7.49 5.69
CA ILE A 490 -11.82 6.25 6.28
C ILE A 490 -12.40 6.63 7.65
N ARG A 491 -13.59 6.14 7.96
CA ARG A 491 -14.27 6.35 9.25
C ARG A 491 -14.79 5.03 9.79
N THR A 492 -15.16 5.00 11.06
CA THR A 492 -15.95 3.90 11.62
C THR A 492 -17.44 4.22 11.57
N VAL A 493 -18.25 3.18 11.41
CA VAL A 493 -19.71 3.25 11.48
C VAL A 493 -20.23 2.10 12.33
N GLU A 494 -21.30 2.38 13.07
CA GLU A 494 -22.06 1.35 13.79
C GLU A 494 -22.76 0.44 12.79
N VAL A 495 -22.74 -0.85 13.09
CA VAL A 495 -23.34 -1.87 12.25
C VAL A 495 -24.65 -2.35 12.88
N HIS A 496 -25.68 -2.47 12.05
CA HIS A 496 -27.02 -2.83 12.50
C HIS A 496 -27.43 -4.21 11.96
N ASP A 497 -28.31 -4.91 12.68
CA ASP A 497 -28.91 -6.14 12.19
C ASP A 497 -30.04 -5.88 11.18
N ALA A 498 -30.66 -6.95 10.68
CA ALA A 498 -31.79 -6.85 9.74
C ALA A 498 -33.01 -6.10 10.31
N LYS A 499 -33.14 -6.03 11.65
CA LYS A 499 -34.22 -5.29 12.35
C LYS A 499 -33.86 -3.83 12.58
N GLY A 500 -32.62 -3.43 12.32
CA GLY A 500 -32.12 -2.08 12.55
C GLY A 500 -31.57 -1.85 13.96
N GLU A 501 -31.38 -2.90 14.75
CA GLU A 501 -30.80 -2.81 16.08
C GLU A 501 -29.25 -2.87 16.01
N PRO A 502 -28.52 -2.17 16.90
CA PRO A 502 -27.07 -2.21 16.90
C PRO A 502 -26.58 -3.63 17.18
N VAL A 503 -25.67 -4.13 16.35
CA VAL A 503 -24.99 -5.39 16.64
C VAL A 503 -24.07 -5.16 17.83
N ILE A 504 -24.30 -5.90 18.92
CA ILE A 504 -23.51 -5.78 20.16
C ILE A 504 -22.39 -6.82 20.17
N ASP A 505 -21.19 -6.38 20.51
CA ASP A 505 -20.03 -7.23 20.74
C ASP A 505 -20.18 -7.98 22.08
N ILE A 506 -20.04 -9.30 22.05
CA ILE A 506 -20.29 -10.16 23.22
C ILE A 506 -19.27 -9.92 24.34
N GLU A 507 -18.01 -9.62 23.99
CA GLU A 507 -16.93 -9.46 24.97
C GLU A 507 -17.00 -8.10 25.67
N THR A 508 -17.36 -7.06 24.93
CA THR A 508 -17.32 -5.66 25.41
C THR A 508 -18.67 -5.08 25.76
N GLY A 509 -19.77 -5.68 25.29
CA GLY A 509 -21.13 -5.17 25.46
C GLY A 509 -21.41 -3.85 24.73
N LYS A 510 -20.55 -3.44 23.79
CA LYS A 510 -20.66 -2.18 23.03
C LYS A 510 -21.13 -2.43 21.59
N PRO A 511 -21.70 -1.43 20.91
CA PRO A 511 -21.98 -1.52 19.47
C PRO A 511 -20.72 -1.85 18.66
N VAL A 512 -20.86 -2.79 17.73
CA VAL A 512 -19.79 -3.16 16.79
C VAL A 512 -19.61 -2.03 15.80
N LEU A 513 -18.41 -1.44 15.81
CA LEU A 513 -17.96 -0.45 14.84
C LEU A 513 -17.18 -1.14 13.74
N LYS A 514 -17.44 -0.80 12.47
CA LYS A 514 -16.63 -1.26 11.33
C LYS A 514 -16.12 -0.09 10.51
N ALA A 515 -14.93 -0.27 9.93
CA ALA A 515 -14.35 0.72 9.04
C ALA A 515 -15.15 0.80 7.73
N THR A 516 -15.40 2.02 7.27
CA THR A 516 -16.07 2.32 6.01
C THR A 516 -15.32 3.43 5.26
N LYS A 517 -15.39 3.36 3.94
CA LYS A 517 -14.76 4.31 3.01
C LYS A 517 -15.41 4.16 1.64
N CYS A 518 -15.23 5.15 0.77
CA CYS A 518 -15.65 5.03 -0.62
C CYS A 518 -15.06 3.77 -1.29
N ASP A 519 -15.90 3.04 -2.02
CA ASP A 519 -15.60 1.84 -2.79
C ASP A 519 -15.84 2.05 -4.30
N LEU A 520 -15.97 3.31 -4.72
CA LEU A 520 -16.32 3.73 -6.08
C LEU A 520 -17.65 3.19 -6.61
N CYS A 521 -18.54 2.75 -5.72
CA CYS A 521 -19.77 2.08 -6.11
C CYS A 521 -19.47 0.92 -7.08
N ILE A 522 -18.43 0.13 -6.78
CA ILE A 522 -17.90 -0.94 -7.66
C ILE A 522 -18.96 -1.98 -8.06
N ASP A 523 -20.00 -2.13 -7.25
CA ASP A 523 -21.14 -3.02 -7.49
C ASP A 523 -22.23 -2.39 -8.37
N GLN A 524 -22.20 -1.07 -8.57
CA GLN A 524 -23.17 -0.35 -9.39
C GLN A 524 -22.78 -0.37 -10.88
N PRO A 525 -23.72 -0.63 -11.79
CA PRO A 525 -23.45 -0.65 -13.23
C PRO A 525 -23.03 0.73 -13.76
N SER A 526 -23.57 1.81 -13.18
CA SER A 526 -23.29 3.20 -13.55
C SER A 526 -21.97 3.74 -12.97
N GLY A 527 -21.29 3.01 -12.09
CA GLY A 527 -20.15 3.53 -11.34
C GLY A 527 -20.55 4.53 -10.24
N PRO A 528 -19.66 5.47 -9.86
CA PRO A 528 -19.83 6.33 -8.69
C PRO A 528 -21.12 7.17 -8.72
N ALA A 529 -22.07 6.83 -7.84
CA ALA A 529 -23.36 7.52 -7.76
C ALA A 529 -23.22 9.02 -7.46
N CYS A 530 -22.26 9.41 -6.63
CA CYS A 530 -22.02 10.81 -6.28
C CYS A 530 -21.62 11.68 -7.48
N VAL A 531 -20.85 11.13 -8.42
CA VAL A 531 -20.45 11.82 -9.66
C VAL A 531 -21.66 11.96 -10.58
N ASN A 532 -22.36 10.86 -10.81
CA ASN A 532 -23.52 10.80 -11.71
C ASN A 532 -24.71 11.64 -11.23
N ALA A 533 -24.85 11.85 -9.92
CA ALA A 533 -25.95 12.60 -9.33
C ALA A 533 -25.73 14.12 -9.34
N CYS A 534 -24.56 14.61 -9.72
CA CYS A 534 -24.31 16.05 -9.72
C CYS A 534 -25.05 16.74 -10.88
N PRO A 535 -26.09 17.57 -10.63
CA PRO A 535 -26.85 18.20 -11.70
C PRO A 535 -26.05 19.29 -12.43
N HIS A 536 -24.95 19.74 -11.84
CA HIS A 536 -24.07 20.76 -12.40
C HIS A 536 -22.79 20.19 -12.98
N ASP A 537 -22.60 18.86 -12.95
CA ASP A 537 -21.39 18.17 -13.43
C ASP A 537 -20.10 18.82 -12.86
N ALA A 538 -20.15 19.07 -11.55
CA ALA A 538 -19.07 19.68 -10.77
C ALA A 538 -18.12 18.67 -10.12
N LEU A 539 -18.46 17.37 -10.11
CA LEU A 539 -17.67 16.33 -9.45
C LEU A 539 -16.92 15.52 -10.51
N HIS A 540 -15.61 15.35 -10.33
CA HIS A 540 -14.79 14.55 -11.23
C HIS A 540 -13.92 13.57 -10.43
N ARG A 541 -13.67 12.39 -11.01
CA ARG A 541 -12.64 11.45 -10.51
C ARG A 541 -11.43 11.55 -11.43
N VAL A 542 -10.27 11.84 -10.85
CA VAL A 542 -9.01 11.96 -11.58
C VAL A 542 -8.01 10.91 -11.12
N ASN A 543 -7.18 10.45 -12.05
CA ASN A 543 -6.12 9.49 -11.78
C ASN A 543 -4.76 10.16 -11.98
N PHE A 544 -3.95 10.27 -10.92
CA PHE A 544 -2.65 10.92 -11.00
C PHE A 544 -1.57 10.12 -11.76
N SER A 545 -1.88 8.93 -12.33
CA SER A 545 -1.05 8.33 -13.38
C SER A 545 -1.33 8.92 -14.76
N ASP A 546 -2.53 9.45 -14.98
CA ASP A 546 -2.94 10.09 -16.24
C ASP A 546 -2.86 11.61 -16.08
N VAL A 547 -1.64 12.13 -16.25
CA VAL A 547 -1.35 13.56 -16.06
C VAL A 547 -2.12 14.42 -17.06
N ALA A 548 -2.32 13.94 -18.29
CA ALA A 548 -3.11 14.66 -19.30
C ALA A 548 -4.58 14.75 -18.91
N GLY A 549 -5.15 13.65 -18.41
CA GLY A 549 -6.51 13.63 -17.87
C GLY A 549 -6.67 14.56 -16.65
N VAL A 550 -5.70 14.56 -15.74
CA VAL A 550 -5.68 15.47 -14.57
C VAL A 550 -5.61 16.93 -15.02
N SER A 551 -4.68 17.27 -15.91
CA SER A 551 -4.50 18.62 -16.47
C SER A 551 -5.80 19.13 -17.07
N LYS A 552 -6.42 18.35 -17.96
CA LYS A 552 -7.69 18.72 -18.62
C LYS A 552 -8.79 19.09 -17.64
N VAL A 553 -8.90 18.37 -16.53
CA VAL A 553 -9.92 18.63 -15.50
C VAL A 553 -9.54 19.83 -14.65
N VAL A 554 -8.30 19.87 -14.16
CA VAL A 554 -7.87 20.88 -13.17
C VAL A 554 -7.70 22.24 -13.82
N GLU A 555 -7.07 22.33 -14.99
CA GLU A 555 -6.90 23.60 -15.70
C GLU A 555 -8.25 24.19 -16.14
N GLY A 556 -9.23 23.35 -16.50
CA GLY A 556 -10.58 23.81 -16.79
C GLY A 556 -11.33 24.40 -15.58
N ILE A 557 -10.87 24.11 -14.36
CA ILE A 557 -11.46 24.63 -13.11
C ILE A 557 -10.70 25.88 -12.62
N THR A 558 -9.38 25.91 -12.81
CA THR A 558 -8.50 26.95 -12.26
C THR A 558 -8.17 28.07 -13.24
N GLY A 559 -8.29 27.83 -14.55
CA GLY A 559 -8.22 28.86 -15.59
C GLY A 559 -9.53 29.62 -15.71
#